data_AF-A0A1I4NMY0-F1
#
_entry.id   AF-A0A1I4NMY0-F1
#
_cell.length_a   1.000
_cell.length_b   1.000
_cell.length_c   1.000
_cell.angle_alpha   90.00
_cell.angle_beta   90.00
_cell.angle_gamma   90.00
#
_symmetry.space_group_name_H-M   'P 1'
#
loop_
_entity.id
_entity.type
_entity.pdbx_description
1 polymer ?
#
loop_
_entity_poly.entity_id
_entity_poly.type
_entity_poly.pdbx_seq_one_letter_code
_entity_poly.pdbx_strand_id
1 'polypeptide(L)' 'MLIHDQQVRLTHRERDILHRLTGSDPKDITTRDELRAWAERYLQTQPGETYEITAIKGVLRRYLPV' A
#
# COMPACT_ATOMS: atom_id res chain seq x y z
N MET A 1 25.50 -7.04 -5.71
CA MET A 1 25.00 -5.64 -5.77
C MET A 1 23.50 -5.72 -5.61
N LEU A 2 22.98 -5.31 -4.46
CA LEU A 2 21.64 -5.64 -3.98
C LEU A 2 20.55 -4.88 -4.76
N ILE A 3 19.70 -5.67 -5.44
CA ILE A 3 18.29 -5.45 -5.82
C ILE A 3 18.02 -4.14 -6.57
N HIS A 4 18.22 -4.19 -7.90
CA HIS A 4 17.56 -3.27 -8.80
C HIS A 4 16.06 -3.62 -8.91
N ASP A 5 15.25 -2.56 -8.90
CA ASP A 5 13.95 -2.47 -9.57
C ASP A 5 12.71 -3.08 -8.89
N GLN A 6 12.26 -2.44 -7.81
CA GLN A 6 10.84 -2.49 -7.43
C GLN A 6 10.29 -1.09 -7.17
N GLN A 7 10.55 -0.18 -8.11
CA GLN A 7 9.92 1.14 -8.09
C GLN A 7 8.43 0.95 -8.39
N VAL A 8 7.58 1.41 -7.48
CA VAL A 8 6.12 1.29 -7.61
C VAL A 8 5.57 2.67 -7.92
N ARG A 9 4.90 2.79 -9.07
CA ARG A 9 4.11 3.98 -9.40
C ARG A 9 2.64 3.70 -9.16
N LEU A 10 2.13 4.21 -8.06
CA LEU A 10 0.70 4.22 -7.79
C LEU A 10 0.00 5.18 -8.76
N THR A 11 -1.03 4.68 -9.45
CA THR A 11 -1.92 5.52 -10.25
C THR A 11 -2.69 6.47 -9.34
N HIS A 12 -3.23 7.56 -9.91
CA HIS A 12 -4.02 8.53 -9.15
C HIS A 12 -5.21 7.86 -8.43
N ARG A 13 -5.84 6.88 -9.07
CA ARG A 13 -6.94 6.10 -8.47
C ARG A 13 -6.49 5.31 -7.26
N GLU A 14 -5.33 4.68 -7.30
CA GLU A 14 -4.82 3.90 -6.16
C GLU A 14 -4.37 4.79 -5.01
N ARG A 15 -3.80 5.96 -5.31
CA ARG A 15 -3.50 6.96 -4.27
C ARG A 15 -4.77 7.46 -3.61
N ASP A 16 -5.82 7.76 -4.38
CA ASP A 16 -7.11 8.17 -3.83
C ASP A 16 -7.75 7.07 -2.97
N ILE A 17 -7.67 5.81 -3.42
CA ILE A 17 -8.13 4.66 -2.63
C ILE A 17 -7.33 4.55 -1.33
N LEU A 18 -6.01 4.52 -1.39
CA LEU A 18 -5.15 4.40 -0.21
C LEU A 18 -5.37 5.58 0.74
N HIS A 19 -5.46 6.80 0.23
CA HIS A 19 -5.75 8.01 0.99
C HIS A 19 -7.12 7.96 1.68
N ARG A 20 -8.18 7.51 0.99
CA ARG A 20 -9.50 7.35 1.62
C ARG A 20 -9.52 6.29 2.71
N LEU A 21 -8.79 5.19 2.51
CA LEU A 21 -8.81 4.04 3.42
C LEU A 21 -7.92 4.24 4.66
N THR A 22 -6.91 5.11 4.56
CA THR A 22 -5.92 5.32 5.63
C THR A 22 -5.89 6.74 6.19
N GLY A 23 -6.51 7.69 5.49
CA GLY A 23 -6.42 9.11 5.78
C GLY A 23 -5.05 9.73 5.48
N SER A 24 -4.09 8.97 4.93
CA SER A 24 -2.74 9.44 4.59
C SER A 24 -2.46 9.32 3.11
N ASP A 25 -1.85 10.36 2.53
CA ASP A 25 -1.51 10.38 1.10
C ASP A 25 -0.23 9.57 0.85
N PRO A 26 -0.29 8.47 0.08
CA PRO A 26 0.89 7.66 -0.25
C PRO A 26 1.74 8.27 -1.37
N LYS A 27 1.64 9.58 -1.65
CA LYS A 27 2.43 10.28 -2.68
C LYS A 27 3.94 10.09 -2.56
N ASP A 28 4.44 9.84 -1.35
CA ASP A 28 5.86 9.68 -1.04
C ASP A 28 6.31 8.21 -1.15
N ILE A 29 5.37 7.27 -1.39
CA ILE A 29 5.68 5.86 -1.60
C ILE A 29 6.13 5.67 -3.05
N THR A 30 7.42 5.39 -3.21
CA THR A 30 8.04 5.22 -4.53
C THR A 30 8.58 3.81 -4.74
N THR A 31 8.71 3.04 -3.67
CA THR A 31 9.23 1.67 -3.69
C THR A 31 8.23 0.67 -3.13
N ARG A 32 8.42 -0.59 -3.54
CA ARG A 32 7.63 -1.71 -3.07
C ARG A 32 7.81 -1.98 -1.56
N ASP A 33 9.00 -1.77 -1.03
CA ASP A 33 9.28 -1.89 0.40
C ASP A 33 8.60 -0.80 1.22
N GLU A 34 8.61 0.46 0.75
CA GLU A 34 7.85 1.55 1.38
C GLU A 34 6.35 1.24 1.38
N LEU A 35 5.81 0.72 0.27
CA LEU A 35 4.41 0.33 0.17
C LEU A 35 4.06 -0.79 1.17
N ARG A 36 4.95 -1.79 1.32
CA ARG A 36 4.78 -2.87 2.30
C ARG A 36 4.83 -2.33 3.73
N ALA A 37 5.82 -1.52 4.08
CA ALA A 37 5.99 -0.98 5.43
C ALA A 37 4.82 -0.06 5.82
N TRP A 38 4.34 0.75 4.87
CA TRP A 38 3.18 1.61 5.06
C TRP A 38 1.91 0.79 5.29
N ALA A 39 1.71 -0.25 4.48
CA ALA A 39 0.60 -1.17 4.65
C ALA A 39 0.62 -1.90 5.99
N GLU A 40 1.77 -2.45 6.41
CA GLU A 40 1.91 -3.13 7.69
C GLU A 40 1.59 -2.21 8.87
N ARG A 41 2.07 -0.96 8.84
CA ARG A 41 1.72 0.04 9.86
C ARG A 41 0.21 0.23 9.97
N TYR A 42 -0.47 0.39 8.83
CA TYR A 42 -1.91 0.63 8.81
C TYR A 42 -2.73 -0.61 9.18
N LEU A 43 -2.33 -1.78 8.69
CA LEU A 43 -2.96 -3.06 9.00
C LEU A 43 -2.82 -3.44 10.47
N GLN A 44 -1.71 -3.07 11.14
CA GLN A 44 -1.53 -3.30 12.57
C GLN A 44 -2.37 -2.34 13.42
N THR A 45 -2.67 -1.13 12.93
CA THR A 45 -3.43 -0.13 13.69
C THR A 45 -4.94 -0.34 13.68
N GLN A 46 -5.50 -1.18 12.79
CA GLN A 46 -6.94 -1.45 12.74
C GLN A 46 -7.29 -2.84 13.33
N PRO A 47 -8.04 -2.90 14.44
CA PRO A 47 -8.35 -4.16 15.15
C PRO A 47 -9.47 -5.02 14.51
N GLY A 48 -9.71 -4.91 13.21
CA GLY A 48 -10.75 -5.72 12.56
C GLY A 48 -10.60 -5.76 11.04
N GLU A 49 -10.88 -6.91 10.43
CA GLU A 49 -10.96 -7.04 8.97
C GLU A 49 -12.18 -6.27 8.44
N THR A 50 -12.04 -4.95 8.38
CA THR A 50 -13.00 -4.08 7.73
C THR A 50 -12.87 -4.26 6.21
N TYR A 51 -13.96 -4.03 5.47
CA TYR A 51 -13.95 -4.00 4.00
C TYR A 51 -12.78 -3.19 3.42
N GLU A 52 -12.38 -2.13 4.14
CA GLU A 52 -11.23 -1.29 3.87
C GLU A 52 -9.89 -2.04 3.85
N ILE A 53 -9.63 -2.88 4.85
CA ILE A 53 -8.43 -3.72 4.91
C ILE A 53 -8.38 -4.70 3.74
N THR A 54 -9.52 -5.30 3.37
CA THR A 54 -9.60 -6.21 2.22
C THR A 54 -9.30 -5.49 0.91
N ALA A 55 -9.79 -4.26 0.75
CA ALA A 55 -9.46 -3.42 -0.41
C ALA A 55 -7.97 -3.07 -0.45
N ILE A 56 -7.36 -2.68 0.69
CA ILE A 56 -5.91 -2.43 0.80
C ILE A 56 -5.13 -3.69 0.42
N LYS A 57 -5.46 -4.86 1.02
CA LYS A 57 -4.83 -6.15 0.68
C LYS A 57 -4.96 -6.47 -0.82
N GLY A 58 -6.09 -6.14 -1.44
CA GLY A 58 -6.32 -6.33 -2.88
C GLY A 58 -5.43 -5.45 -3.76
N VAL A 59 -5.31 -4.16 -3.43
CA VAL A 59 -4.39 -3.24 -4.11
C VAL A 59 -2.95 -3.71 -3.90
N LEU A 60 -2.57 -4.05 -2.68
CA LEU A 60 -1.23 -4.55 -2.36
C LEU A 60 -0.88 -5.82 -3.09
N ARG A 61 -1.80 -6.79 -3.21
CA ARG A 61 -1.57 -8.03 -3.99
C ARG A 61 -1.21 -7.76 -5.45
N ARG A 62 -1.69 -6.66 -6.03
CA ARG A 62 -1.35 -6.27 -7.40
C ARG A 62 0.08 -5.74 -7.54
N TYR A 63 0.60 -5.13 -6.48
CA TYR A 63 1.95 -4.55 -6.42
C TYR A 63 2.98 -5.45 -5.75
N LEU A 64 2.52 -6.39 -4.93
CA LEU A 64 3.31 -7.36 -4.18
C LEU A 64 2.98 -8.77 -4.69
N PRO A 65 3.40 -9.17 -5.90
CA PRO A 65 3.33 -10.57 -6.29
C PRO A 65 4.19 -11.37 -5.30
N VAL A 66 3.55 -12.31 -4.61
CA VAL A 66 4.16 -13.28 -3.68
C VAL A 66 5.03 -14.23 -4.47
#